data_AF-A0A8S3ZCJ8-F1
#
_entry.id   AF-A0A8S3ZCJ8-F1
#
_cell.length_a   1.000
_cell.length_b   1.000
_cell.length_c   1.000
_cell.angle_alpha   90.00
_cell.angle_beta   90.00
_cell.angle_gamma   90.00
#
_symmetry.space_group_name_H-M   'P 1'
#
loop_
_entity.id
_entity.type
_entity.pdbx_description
1 polymer ?
#
loop_
_entity_poly.entity_id
_entity_poly.type
_entity_poly.pdbx_seq_one_letter_code
_entity_poly.pdbx_strand_id
1 'polypeptide(L)'
;TDHDPRNPAYIATQGPLPHTVADFWQMIWEQGSVVIVMLTKLVENGTSLCHRYWPEEGSDLYHIYEVHLVSEHIWCDDYLVRSFYLKNLQTNETRTVTQFHFLTWPELSVPASIKALLDFRR
;
A
#
# COMPACT_ATOMS: atom_id res chain seq x y z
N THR A 1 -19.53 18.34 2.60
CA THR A 1 -18.59 19.18 1.81
C THR A 1 -17.23 18.53 1.91
N ASP A 2 -16.73 17.99 0.79
CA ASP A 2 -15.55 17.10 0.67
C ASP A 2 -14.19 17.71 1.06
N HIS A 3 -14.19 18.89 1.67
CA HIS A 3 -13.01 19.62 2.06
C HIS A 3 -13.16 20.18 3.48
N ASP A 4 -13.55 19.33 4.43
CA ASP A 4 -13.32 19.66 5.85
C ASP A 4 -11.82 19.44 6.12
N PRO A 5 -11.02 20.48 6.42
CA PRO A 5 -9.60 20.31 6.72
C PRO A 5 -9.33 19.43 7.95
N ARG A 6 -10.38 19.11 8.74
CA ARG A 6 -10.31 18.21 9.89
C ARG A 6 -10.51 16.73 9.52
N ASN A 7 -10.85 16.43 8.26
CA ASN A 7 -11.01 15.07 7.76
C ASN A 7 -10.27 14.92 6.41
N PRO A 8 -8.94 14.72 6.44
CA PRO A 8 -8.15 14.64 5.21
C PRO A 8 -8.55 13.42 4.37
N ALA A 9 -8.76 13.64 3.07
CA ALA A 9 -9.13 12.55 2.15
C ALA A 9 -7.96 11.60 1.83
N TYR A 10 -6.73 12.05 1.99
CA TYR A 10 -5.52 11.31 1.63
C TYR A 10 -4.40 11.54 2.64
N ILE A 11 -3.56 10.52 2.82
CA ILE A 11 -2.26 10.61 3.46
C ILE A 11 -1.21 10.39 2.38
N ALA A 12 -0.43 11.42 2.07
CA ALA A 12 0.75 11.28 1.24
C ALA A 12 1.94 10.88 2.13
N THR A 13 2.60 9.77 1.80
CA THR A 13 3.75 9.25 2.56
C THR A 13 4.81 8.72 1.61
N GLN A 14 6.06 8.65 2.09
CA GLN A 14 7.13 7.94 1.41
C GLN A 14 6.88 6.43 1.38
N GLY A 15 7.54 5.73 0.44
CA GLY A 15 7.67 4.28 0.52
C GLY A 15 8.40 3.88 1.82
N PRO A 16 7.92 2.86 2.57
CA PRO A 16 8.57 2.48 3.81
C PRO A 16 10.04 2.08 3.62
N LEU A 17 10.86 2.42 4.62
CA LEU A 17 12.22 1.93 4.77
C LEU A 17 12.22 0.66 5.63
N PRO A 18 13.28 -0.17 5.63
CA PRO A 18 13.33 -1.38 6.45
C PRO A 18 13.01 -1.14 7.94
N HIS A 19 13.45 -0.01 8.48
CA HIS A 19 13.25 0.35 9.89
C HIS A 19 11.94 1.10 10.18
N THR A 20 11.13 1.45 9.15
CA THR A 20 9.87 2.19 9.32
C THR A 20 8.64 1.41 8.87
N VAL A 21 8.77 0.11 8.58
CA VAL A 21 7.61 -0.73 8.18
C VAL A 21 6.58 -0.83 9.31
N ALA A 22 7.04 -0.98 10.55
CA ALA A 22 6.15 -1.01 11.71
C ALA A 22 5.40 0.33 11.87
N ASP A 23 6.10 1.45 11.74
CA ASP A 23 5.50 2.79 11.80
C ASP A 23 4.45 3.00 10.70
N PHE A 24 4.70 2.46 9.50
CA PHE A 24 3.75 2.51 8.39
C PHE A 24 2.45 1.76 8.70
N TRP A 25 2.52 0.54 9.26
CA TRP A 25 1.33 -0.20 9.67
C TRP A 25 0.63 0.42 10.87
N GLN A 26 1.37 1.01 11.80
CA GLN A 26 0.81 1.81 12.88
C GLN A 26 0.00 2.99 12.34
N MET A 27 0.56 3.75 11.39
CA MET A 27 -0.14 4.86 10.74
C MET A 27 -1.43 4.39 10.05
N ILE A 28 -1.38 3.29 9.29
CA ILE A 28 -2.58 2.72 8.64
C ILE A 28 -3.65 2.39 9.67
N TRP A 29 -3.25 1.77 10.79
CA TRP A 29 -4.17 1.40 11.86
C TRP A 29 -4.78 2.63 12.56
N GLU A 30 -3.95 3.56 13.03
CA GLU A 30 -4.41 4.73 13.80
C GLU A 30 -5.27 5.67 12.96
N GLN A 31 -4.98 5.81 11.67
CA GLN A 31 -5.71 6.71 10.78
C GLN A 31 -6.98 6.08 10.17
N GLY A 32 -7.26 4.80 10.45
CA GLY A 32 -8.46 4.16 9.89
C GLY A 32 -8.35 3.85 8.40
N SER A 33 -7.15 3.90 7.81
CA SER A 33 -6.95 3.70 6.37
C SER A 33 -7.21 2.24 5.99
N VAL A 34 -8.12 2.03 5.05
CA VAL A 34 -8.44 0.70 4.49
C VAL A 34 -8.00 0.54 3.03
N VAL A 35 -7.44 1.60 2.44
CA VAL A 35 -6.91 1.60 1.07
C VAL A 35 -5.48 2.13 1.09
N ILE A 36 -4.59 1.42 0.40
CA ILE A 36 -3.21 1.83 0.13
C ILE A 36 -3.04 1.94 -1.38
N VAL A 37 -2.46 3.05 -1.85
CA VAL A 37 -2.10 3.23 -3.26
C VAL A 37 -0.58 3.30 -3.36
N MET A 38 0.02 2.27 -3.95
CA MET A 38 1.46 2.18 -4.18
C MET A 38 1.75 2.49 -5.65
N LEU A 39 2.48 3.58 -5.91
CA LEU A 39 2.76 4.10 -7.25
C LEU A 39 4.21 3.87 -7.70
N THR A 40 4.91 2.94 -7.05
CA THR A 40 6.33 2.65 -7.33
C THR A 40 6.59 1.16 -7.28
N LYS A 41 7.61 0.70 -8.01
CA LYS A 41 8.22 -0.62 -7.80
C LYS A 41 9.01 -0.65 -6.49
N LEU A 42 9.40 -1.85 -6.04
CA LEU A 42 10.34 -1.99 -4.92
C LEU A 42 11.75 -1.54 -5.31
N VAL A 43 12.19 -1.93 -6.51
CA VAL A 43 13.50 -1.63 -7.07
C VAL A 43 13.33 -1.21 -8.53
N GLU A 44 14.06 -0.17 -8.96
CA GLU A 44 14.16 0.24 -10.36
C GLU A 44 15.60 0.60 -10.70
N ASN A 45 16.13 0.10 -11.83
CA ASN A 45 17.51 0.35 -12.28
C ASN A 45 18.60 0.06 -11.21
N GLY A 46 18.35 -0.90 -10.31
CA GLY A 46 19.25 -1.23 -9.20
C GLY A 46 19.10 -0.33 -7.96
N THR A 47 18.26 0.70 -8.03
CA THR A 47 17.92 1.59 -6.91
C THR A 47 16.71 1.04 -6.15
N SER A 48 16.83 0.90 -4.82
CA SER A 48 15.68 0.56 -3.96
C SER A 48 14.79 1.79 -3.76
N LEU A 49 13.56 1.74 -4.27
CA LEU A 49 12.57 2.83 -4.15
C LEU A 49 11.64 2.65 -2.95
N CYS A 50 11.32 1.40 -2.61
CA CYS A 50 10.43 1.08 -1.51
C CYS A 50 10.83 -0.26 -0.90
N HIS A 51 10.89 -0.33 0.43
CA HIS A 51 10.98 -1.62 1.09
C HIS A 51 9.63 -2.34 1.04
N ARG A 52 9.65 -3.66 0.90
CA ARG A 52 8.42 -4.45 0.94
C ARG A 52 7.87 -4.43 2.36
N TYR A 53 6.63 -3.97 2.50
CA TYR A 53 5.93 -3.84 3.78
C TYR A 53 4.79 -4.85 3.93
N TRP A 54 4.75 -5.90 3.10
CA TRP A 54 3.71 -6.92 3.11
C TRP A 54 4.31 -8.32 2.93
N PRO A 55 3.65 -9.38 3.43
CA PRO A 55 4.10 -10.75 3.24
C PRO A 55 3.88 -11.21 1.79
N GLU A 56 4.77 -12.07 1.27
CA GLU A 56 4.58 -12.75 -0.03
C GLU A 56 3.53 -13.85 0.06
N GLU A 57 3.45 -14.53 1.21
CA GLU A 57 2.50 -15.58 1.49
C GLU A 57 2.20 -15.61 3.01
N GLY A 58 1.02 -16.09 3.38
CA GLY A 58 0.65 -16.19 4.79
C GLY A 58 0.63 -14.83 5.49
N SER A 59 1.34 -14.70 6.61
CA SER A 59 1.34 -13.50 7.44
C SER A 59 2.71 -13.11 7.97
N ASP A 60 2.95 -11.81 8.04
CA ASP A 60 4.09 -11.20 8.73
C ASP A 60 3.61 -10.40 9.95
N LEU A 61 4.47 -10.29 10.97
CA LEU A 61 4.25 -9.46 12.15
C LEU A 61 5.12 -8.20 12.10
N TYR A 62 4.46 -7.04 12.09
CA TYR A 62 5.11 -5.74 12.19
C TYR A 62 4.73 -5.08 13.52
N HIS A 63 5.63 -5.16 14.51
CA HIS A 63 5.34 -4.77 15.90
C HIS A 63 4.14 -5.54 16.48
N ILE A 64 2.99 -4.91 16.65
CA ILE A 64 1.74 -5.51 17.17
C ILE A 64 0.71 -5.78 16.06
N TYR A 65 1.08 -5.52 14.81
CA TYR A 65 0.21 -5.62 13.65
C TYR A 65 0.55 -6.86 12.85
N GLU A 66 -0.32 -7.86 12.93
CA GLU A 66 -0.25 -9.04 12.08
C GLU A 66 -0.95 -8.73 10.76
N VAL A 67 -0.21 -8.87 9.66
CA VAL A 67 -0.70 -8.60 8.30
C VAL A 67 -0.70 -9.92 7.56
N HIS A 68 -1.88 -10.37 7.14
CA HIS A 68 -2.05 -11.61 6.40
C HIS A 68 -2.47 -11.31 4.96
N LEU A 69 -1.74 -11.85 3.98
CA LEU A 69 -2.11 -11.75 2.57
C LEU A 69 -3.27 -12.72 2.28
N VAL A 70 -4.44 -12.16 1.99
CA VAL A 70 -5.65 -12.94 1.68
C VAL A 70 -5.72 -13.28 0.20
N SER A 71 -5.39 -12.32 -0.66
CA SER A 71 -5.38 -12.52 -2.11
C SER A 71 -4.48 -11.52 -2.80
N GLU A 72 -3.92 -11.95 -3.94
CA GLU A 72 -3.25 -11.11 -4.91
C GLU A 72 -3.90 -11.35 -6.28
N HIS A 73 -4.33 -10.29 -6.94
CA HIS A 73 -4.96 -10.35 -8.25
C HIS A 73 -4.21 -9.45 -9.23
N ILE A 74 -3.61 -10.05 -10.24
CA ILE A 74 -2.97 -9.35 -11.35
C ILE A 74 -4.06 -9.00 -12.36
N TRP A 75 -4.38 -7.71 -12.49
CA TRP A 75 -5.43 -7.24 -13.40
C TRP A 75 -4.91 -7.09 -14.83
N CYS A 76 -3.71 -6.54 -14.96
CA CYS A 76 -3.00 -6.36 -16.22
C CYS A 76 -1.51 -6.12 -15.93
N ASP A 77 -0.73 -5.86 -16.98
CA ASP A 77 0.71 -5.57 -16.85
C ASP A 77 0.98 -4.27 -16.07
N ASP A 78 0.00 -3.37 -15.97
CA ASP A 78 0.16 -2.06 -15.34
C ASP A 78 -0.07 -2.07 -13.82
N TYR A 79 -0.87 -3.00 -13.29
CA TYR A 79 -1.18 -3.03 -11.86
C TYR A 79 -1.73 -4.36 -11.36
N LEU A 80 -1.59 -4.55 -10.05
CA LEU A 80 -2.20 -5.63 -9.29
C LEU A 80 -2.90 -5.08 -8.05
N VAL A 81 -3.73 -5.91 -7.43
CA VAL A 81 -4.44 -5.58 -6.19
C VAL A 81 -4.20 -6.68 -5.17
N ARG A 82 -3.84 -6.30 -3.94
CA ARG A 82 -3.73 -7.20 -2.79
C ARG A 82 -4.80 -6.89 -1.77
N SER A 83 -5.38 -7.93 -1.19
CA SER A 83 -6.23 -7.79 0.00
C SER A 83 -5.49 -8.35 1.21
N PHE A 84 -5.43 -7.56 2.27
CA PHE A 84 -4.82 -7.91 3.53
C PHE A 84 -5.87 -8.02 4.63
N TYR A 85 -5.69 -9.00 5.51
CA TYR A 85 -6.33 -9.01 6.81
C TYR A 85 -5.33 -8.48 7.83
N LEU A 86 -5.63 -7.30 8.39
CA LEU A 86 -4.81 -6.60 9.37
C LEU A 86 -5.42 -6.80 10.76
N LYS A 87 -4.64 -7.34 11.69
CA LYS A 87 -5.05 -7.58 13.08
C LYS A 87 -4.12 -6.83 14.04
N ASN A 88 -4.73 -6.07 14.95
CA ASN A 88 -4.02 -5.53 16.11
C ASN A 88 -4.02 -6.57 17.23
N LEU A 89 -2.86 -7.11 17.58
CA LEU A 89 -2.74 -8.19 18.57
C LEU A 89 -2.98 -7.74 20.01
N GLN A 90 -2.90 -6.43 20.29
CA GLN A 90 -3.21 -5.90 21.62
C GLN A 90 -4.71 -5.75 21.86
N THR A 91 -5.45 -5.29 20.85
CA THR A 91 -6.91 -5.06 20.97
C THR A 91 -7.74 -6.23 20.44
N ASN A 92 -7.13 -7.15 19.68
CA ASN A 92 -7.79 -8.17 18.86
C ASN A 92 -8.77 -7.65 17.81
N GLU A 93 -8.78 -6.34 17.57
CA GLU A 93 -9.57 -5.74 16.49
C GLU A 93 -8.91 -6.05 15.14
N THR A 94 -9.74 -6.14 14.10
CA THR A 94 -9.32 -6.52 12.77
C THR A 94 -9.93 -5.62 11.70
N ARG A 95 -9.23 -5.48 10.58
CA ARG A 95 -9.66 -4.70 9.41
C ARG A 95 -9.19 -5.36 8.12
N THR A 96 -9.95 -5.18 7.06
CA THR A 96 -9.51 -5.50 5.70
C THR A 96 -8.86 -4.26 5.10
N VAL A 97 -7.65 -4.41 4.56
CA VAL A 97 -6.92 -3.34 3.86
C VAL A 97 -6.65 -3.78 2.43
N THR A 98 -6.98 -2.94 1.46
CA THR A 98 -6.73 -3.22 0.03
C THR A 98 -5.59 -2.35 -0.47
N GLN A 99 -4.55 -2.97 -1.02
CA GLN A 99 -3.45 -2.28 -1.68
C GLN A 99 -3.61 -2.37 -3.19
N PHE A 100 -3.66 -1.21 -3.82
CA PHE A 100 -3.57 -1.05 -5.25
C PHE A 100 -2.12 -0.73 -5.60
N HIS A 101 -1.47 -1.58 -6.39
CA HIS A 101 -0.05 -1.45 -6.73
C HIS A 101 0.12 -1.22 -8.22
N PHE A 102 0.40 0.03 -8.59
CA PHE A 102 0.73 0.43 -9.95
C PHE A 102 2.21 0.16 -10.26
N LEU A 103 2.48 -0.60 -11.31
CA LEU A 103 3.77 -1.22 -11.59
C LEU A 103 4.54 -0.51 -12.72
N THR A 104 3.86 0.27 -13.56
CA THR A 104 4.45 0.80 -14.81
C THR A 104 4.74 2.30 -14.77
N TRP A 105 4.72 2.92 -13.58
CA TRP A 105 5.18 4.30 -13.42
C TRP A 105 6.72 4.36 -13.33
N PRO A 106 7.42 5.03 -14.27
CA PRO A 106 8.87 5.14 -14.23
C PRO A 106 9.33 6.24 -13.26
N GLU A 107 10.38 6.01 -12.48
CA GLU A 107 10.88 6.95 -11.45
C GLU A 107 11.25 8.32 -12.04
N LEU A 108 11.92 8.34 -13.19
CA LEU A 108 12.47 9.56 -13.81
C LEU A 108 11.60 10.12 -14.95
N SER A 109 10.37 9.62 -15.13
CA SER A 109 9.46 10.13 -16.17
C SER A 109 7.99 9.88 -15.83
N VAL A 110 7.11 10.00 -16.82
CA VAL A 110 5.66 9.75 -16.68
C VAL A 110 5.27 8.52 -17.49
N PRO A 111 4.20 7.80 -17.11
CA PRO A 111 3.67 6.70 -17.91
C PRO A 111 3.40 7.14 -19.36
N ALA A 112 3.77 6.30 -20.32
CA ALA A 112 3.54 6.60 -21.75
C ALA A 112 2.05 6.69 -22.12
N SER A 113 1.17 6.08 -21.30
CA SER A 113 -0.27 6.09 -21.49
C SER A 113 -0.98 6.51 -20.21
N ILE A 114 -1.77 7.59 -20.30
CA ILE A 114 -2.64 8.07 -19.22
C ILE A 114 -3.78 7.06 -18.95
N LYS A 115 -4.15 6.25 -19.95
CA LYS A 115 -5.25 5.28 -19.85
C LYS A 115 -5.03 4.28 -18.72
N ALA A 116 -3.81 3.76 -18.57
CA ALA A 116 -3.48 2.80 -17.52
C ALA A 116 -3.75 3.38 -16.12
N LEU A 117 -3.31 4.61 -15.87
CA LEU A 117 -3.54 5.29 -14.59
C LEU A 117 -5.02 5.62 -14.36
N LEU A 118 -5.76 5.98 -15.41
CA LEU A 118 -7.20 6.25 -15.31
C LEU A 118 -8.02 4.99 -15.04
N ASP A 119 -7.65 3.86 -15.64
CA ASP A 119 -8.29 2.58 -15.38
C ASP A 119 -7.94 2.07 -13.97
N PHE A 120 -6.72 2.30 -13.49
CA PHE A 120 -6.29 1.99 -12.12
C PHE A 120 -7.06 2.80 -11.04
N ARG A 121 -7.42 4.05 -11.34
CA ARG A 121 -8.17 4.91 -10.41
C ARG A 121 -9.64 4.49 -10.25
N ARG A 122 -10.22 3.84 -11.26
CA ARG A 122 -11.66 3.53 -11.33
C ARG A 122 -12.04 2.36 -10.43
#